data_AF-A0A7C5R8I8-F1
#
_entry.id   AF-A0A7C5R8I8-F1
#
_cell.length_a   1.000
_cell.length_b   1.000
_cell.length_c   1.000
_cell.angle_alpha   90.00
_cell.angle_beta   90.00
_cell.angle_gamma   90.00
#
_symmetry.space_group_name_H-M   'P 1'
#
loop_
_entity.id
_entity.type
_entity.pdbx_description
1 polymer ?
#
loop_
_entity_poly.entity_id
_entity_poly.type
_entity_poly.pdbx_seq_one_letter_code
_entity_poly.pdbx_strand_id
1 'polypeptide(L)'
;MGVAVHIPKNIVQEEGSGKQKIEKADHSPIQPVRRIVQFGFLFVILWIGFEFFLWVHQLEQGRTPTLTRPPGVEGFLPISALISLRYWILTGVLNHIHPASVVLLVIILATGVFLKKGFCGWVCPFGLLSDYLAKLHIRLFDRRFKLPKLLDYPLRSLKYLLLFFFVYAVFVQMNLFDLHAFIYSPYNRVADIKMLKFFTEMSSTTFWVLMTLVGLSLLIPHFWCRYLCPYGALLGALSWISPLKIHRNPETCIDCKLCTKACPAHIQVHKENVVFSDECNACFQCVDACPVKDTLYMSVTRKRFRLKPMAYAWILVGLFVAGTLLAKLSGYWHNWIPVEEYKYHVQHLHDPEYYHNRGAVPRYDEQKLRVPPVGKPMEHPPQQ
;
A
#
# COMPACT_ATOMS: atom_id res chain seq x y z
N MET A 1 -0.21 13.77 18.05
CA MET A 1 0.87 14.20 18.98
C MET A 1 2.18 13.58 18.53
N GLY A 2 3.05 14.40 17.92
CA GLY A 2 4.34 13.97 17.38
C GLY A 2 5.34 13.71 18.49
N VAL A 3 6.25 12.76 18.30
CA VAL A 3 7.48 12.71 19.08
C VAL A 3 8.21 14.00 18.73
N ALA A 4 8.06 15.02 19.59
CA ALA A 4 8.92 16.18 19.56
C ALA A 4 10.32 15.61 19.79
N VAL A 5 11.09 15.48 18.71
CA VAL A 5 12.53 15.38 18.83
C VAL A 5 12.90 16.69 19.51
N HIS A 6 13.19 16.63 20.80
CA HIS A 6 13.64 17.77 21.57
C HIS A 6 14.93 18.23 20.87
N ILE A 7 14.82 19.24 20.02
CA ILE A 7 15.97 19.87 19.37
C ILE A 7 16.66 20.62 20.51
N PRO A 8 17.87 20.20 20.95
CA PRO A 8 18.57 20.95 21.98
C PRO A 8 18.84 22.37 21.45
N LYS A 9 18.45 23.39 22.24
CA LYS A 9 18.52 24.81 21.84
C LYS A 9 19.95 25.31 21.55
N ASN A 10 20.99 24.52 21.85
CA ASN A 10 22.39 24.98 21.90
C ASN A 10 23.31 24.48 20.76
N ILE A 11 22.81 23.96 19.63
CA ILE A 11 23.71 23.43 18.57
C ILE A 11 24.29 24.53 17.64
N VAL A 12 23.75 25.75 17.64
CA VAL A 12 24.27 26.83 16.79
C VAL A 12 24.70 27.99 17.68
N GLN A 13 25.96 27.95 18.13
CA GLN A 13 26.64 29.11 18.70
C GLN A 13 27.24 29.96 17.57
N GLU A 14 27.02 31.27 17.63
CA GLU A 14 27.69 32.26 16.80
C GLU A 14 29.08 32.60 17.36
N GLU A 15 29.91 33.11 16.44
CA GLU A 15 31.13 33.90 16.61
C GLU A 15 32.50 33.19 16.58
N GLY A 16 33.30 33.61 15.59
CA GLY A 16 34.76 33.46 15.57
C GLY A 16 35.35 32.73 14.35
N SER A 17 35.85 33.50 13.37
CA SER A 17 36.79 33.09 12.30
C SER A 17 36.26 32.17 11.18
N GLY A 18 35.98 32.76 10.00
CA GLY A 18 36.02 32.10 8.69
C GLY A 18 34.95 31.05 8.35
N LYS A 19 33.97 30.77 9.22
CA LYS A 19 32.96 29.73 9.00
C LYS A 19 31.64 30.30 8.46
N GLN A 20 31.11 29.67 7.41
CA GLN A 20 29.81 29.99 6.80
C GLN A 20 28.71 30.21 7.85
N LYS A 21 27.94 31.30 7.71
CA LYS A 21 26.79 31.62 8.56
C LYS A 21 25.70 30.54 8.35
N ILE A 22 25.46 29.73 9.37
CA ILE A 22 24.51 28.61 9.31
C ILE A 22 23.12 29.11 9.70
N GLU A 23 22.23 29.28 8.72
CA GLU A 23 20.82 29.62 8.99
C GLU A 23 20.08 28.44 9.64
N LYS A 24 19.43 28.71 10.77
CA LYS A 24 18.53 27.76 11.42
C LYS A 24 17.35 27.46 10.48
N ALA A 25 16.95 26.19 10.48
CA ALA A 25 15.81 25.74 9.72
C ALA A 25 14.52 26.43 10.20
N ASP A 26 13.89 27.17 9.29
CA ASP A 26 12.56 27.76 9.47
C ASP A 26 11.62 27.12 8.43
N HIS A 27 11.17 25.90 8.72
CA HIS A 27 10.17 25.23 7.90
C HIS A 27 9.08 24.65 8.79
N SER A 28 7.83 24.80 8.35
CA SER A 28 6.71 24.13 9.01
C SER A 28 6.90 22.61 8.90
N PRO A 29 6.81 21.87 10.02
CA PRO A 29 7.02 20.42 10.00
C PRO A 29 5.95 19.76 9.14
N ILE A 30 6.34 18.83 8.25
CA ILE A 30 5.37 18.13 7.38
C ILE A 30 4.70 16.94 8.08
N GLN A 31 5.27 16.42 9.19
CA GLN A 31 4.69 15.28 9.91
C GLN A 31 3.20 15.43 10.29
N PRO A 32 2.68 16.59 10.75
CA PRO A 32 1.24 16.74 11.03
C PRO A 32 0.37 16.51 9.79
N VAL A 33 0.77 17.06 8.64
CA VAL A 33 0.08 16.86 7.37
C VAL A 33 0.14 15.40 6.94
N ARG A 34 1.30 14.76 7.06
CA ARG A 34 1.43 13.31 6.83
C ARG A 34 0.46 12.51 7.71
N ARG A 35 0.29 12.89 8.98
CA ARG A 35 -0.67 12.22 9.89
C ARG A 35 -2.11 12.46 9.47
N ILE A 36 -2.47 13.67 9.05
CA ILE A 36 -3.82 13.98 8.53
C ILE A 36 -4.11 13.10 7.31
N VAL A 37 -3.18 13.00 6.36
CA VAL A 37 -3.33 12.14 5.17
C VAL A 37 -3.48 10.67 5.58
N GLN A 38 -2.62 10.15 6.46
CA GLN A 38 -2.68 8.77 6.92
C GLN A 38 -4.02 8.44 7.61
N PHE A 39 -4.51 9.31 8.49
CA PHE A 39 -5.79 9.12 9.18
C PHE A 39 -6.99 9.31 8.24
N GLY A 40 -6.91 10.22 7.27
CA GLY A 40 -7.93 10.38 6.24
C GLY A 40 -8.10 9.12 5.40
N PHE A 41 -7.00 8.53 4.92
CA PHE A 41 -7.05 7.25 4.20
C PHE A 41 -7.48 6.09 5.09
N LEU A 42 -7.03 6.04 6.35
CA LEU A 42 -7.52 5.03 7.31
C LEU A 42 -9.04 5.14 7.48
N PHE A 43 -9.58 6.34 7.64
CA PHE A 43 -11.02 6.56 7.76
C PHE A 43 -11.77 6.09 6.52
N VAL A 44 -11.32 6.45 5.32
CA VAL A 44 -11.92 5.98 4.05
C VAL A 44 -11.89 4.46 3.95
N ILE A 45 -10.78 3.83 4.33
CA ILE A 45 -10.64 2.37 4.32
C ILE A 45 -11.60 1.70 5.31
N LEU A 46 -11.70 2.22 6.54
CA LEU A 46 -12.60 1.70 7.55
C LEU A 46 -14.07 1.88 7.14
N TRP A 47 -14.40 3.02 6.54
CA TRP A 47 -15.74 3.29 5.99
C TRP A 47 -16.11 2.27 4.91
N ILE A 48 -15.24 2.08 3.91
CA ILE A 48 -15.42 1.08 2.84
C ILE A 48 -15.57 -0.33 3.42
N GLY A 49 -14.73 -0.68 4.40
CA GLY A 49 -14.80 -1.98 5.07
C GLY A 49 -16.11 -2.18 5.83
N PHE A 50 -16.62 -1.14 6.49
CA PHE A 50 -17.89 -1.18 7.20
C PHE A 50 -19.08 -1.33 6.24
N GLU A 51 -19.11 -0.55 5.16
CA GLU A 51 -20.13 -0.66 4.11
C GLU A 51 -20.13 -2.06 3.47
N PHE A 52 -18.95 -2.59 3.19
CA PHE A 52 -18.80 -3.96 2.67
C PHE A 52 -19.25 -5.02 3.66
N PHE A 53 -18.91 -4.88 4.94
CA PHE A 53 -19.35 -5.80 5.98
C PHE A 53 -20.88 -5.85 6.08
N LEU A 54 -21.55 -4.69 6.08
CA LEU A 54 -23.01 -4.63 6.08
C LEU A 54 -23.61 -5.28 4.83
N TRP A 55 -23.01 -5.02 3.66
CA TRP A 55 -23.43 -5.62 2.40
C TRP A 55 -23.33 -7.15 2.41
N VAL A 56 -22.19 -7.71 2.84
CA VAL A 56 -22.00 -9.17 2.97
C VAL A 56 -22.97 -9.76 4.00
N HIS A 57 -23.15 -9.11 5.14
CA HIS A 57 -24.05 -9.60 6.18
C HIS A 57 -25.52 -9.68 5.70
N GLN A 58 -25.96 -8.72 4.88
CA GLN A 58 -27.29 -8.76 4.27
C GLN A 58 -27.44 -9.92 3.27
N LEU A 59 -26.39 -10.21 2.50
CA LEU A 59 -26.37 -11.36 1.57
C LEU A 59 -26.47 -12.70 2.30
N GLU A 60 -25.73 -12.86 3.40
CA GLU A 60 -25.76 -14.08 4.23
C GLU A 60 -27.14 -14.35 4.83
N GLN A 61 -27.89 -13.29 5.15
CA GLN A 61 -29.27 -13.39 5.62
C GLN A 61 -30.29 -13.66 4.48
N GLY A 62 -29.83 -13.81 3.24
CA GLY A 62 -30.70 -13.97 2.06
C GLY A 62 -31.48 -12.70 1.65
N ARG A 63 -31.22 -11.56 2.31
CA ARG A 63 -31.91 -10.29 2.04
C ARG A 63 -31.42 -9.66 0.74
N THR A 64 -32.24 -8.81 0.13
CA THR A 64 -31.76 -7.90 -0.93
C THR A 64 -30.93 -6.79 -0.27
N PRO A 65 -29.67 -6.59 -0.70
CA PRO A 65 -28.82 -5.58 -0.08
C PRO A 65 -29.36 -4.18 -0.32
N THR A 66 -29.37 -3.35 0.74
CA THR A 66 -29.75 -1.94 0.64
C THR A 66 -28.59 -1.06 0.19
N LEU A 67 -27.37 -1.54 0.39
CA LEU A 67 -26.13 -0.87 0.02
C LEU A 67 -25.57 -1.52 -1.25
N THR A 68 -24.80 -0.77 -2.03
CA THR A 68 -24.04 -1.32 -3.14
C THR A 68 -22.69 -1.84 -2.66
N ARG A 69 -22.15 -2.88 -3.30
CA ARG A 69 -20.78 -3.35 -3.03
C ARG A 69 -19.77 -2.21 -3.28
N PRO A 70 -19.01 -1.75 -2.27
CA PRO A 70 -18.05 -0.67 -2.46
C PRO A 70 -16.79 -1.19 -3.20
N PRO A 71 -16.45 -0.70 -4.41
CA PRO A 71 -15.36 -1.28 -5.20
C PRO A 71 -13.95 -1.10 -4.60
N GLY A 72 -13.80 -0.16 -3.66
CA GLY A 72 -12.52 0.09 -3.01
C GLY A 72 -11.97 -1.09 -2.19
N VAL A 73 -12.81 -2.07 -1.83
CA VAL A 73 -12.38 -3.31 -1.13
C VAL A 73 -11.39 -4.12 -1.95
N GLU A 74 -11.42 -3.98 -3.28
CA GLU A 74 -10.52 -4.68 -4.19
C GLU A 74 -9.05 -4.25 -4.03
N GLY A 75 -8.80 -3.12 -3.36
CA GLY A 75 -7.44 -2.70 -2.99
C GLY A 75 -6.71 -3.68 -2.08
N PHE A 76 -7.43 -4.61 -1.44
CA PHE A 76 -6.86 -5.66 -0.60
C PHE A 76 -6.65 -7.00 -1.34
N LEU A 77 -6.86 -7.04 -2.66
CA LEU A 77 -6.66 -8.23 -3.50
C LEU A 77 -5.44 -8.09 -4.44
N PRO A 78 -4.21 -7.95 -3.91
CA PRO A 78 -3.02 -7.63 -4.71
C PRO A 78 -2.64 -8.73 -5.71
N ILE A 79 -2.93 -10.00 -5.39
CA ILE A 79 -2.65 -11.13 -6.30
C ILE A 79 -3.62 -11.11 -7.48
N SER A 80 -4.92 -10.93 -7.22
CA SER A 80 -5.93 -10.79 -8.27
C SER A 80 -5.64 -9.59 -9.17
N ALA A 81 -5.21 -8.47 -8.59
CA ALA A 81 -4.76 -7.29 -9.32
C ALA A 81 -3.54 -7.57 -10.22
N LEU A 82 -2.54 -8.32 -9.73
CA LEU A 82 -1.34 -8.65 -10.50
C LEU A 82 -1.65 -9.58 -11.68
N ILE A 83 -2.49 -10.60 -11.45
CA ILE A 83 -2.96 -11.53 -12.49
C ILE A 83 -3.76 -10.75 -13.55
N SER A 84 -4.70 -9.91 -13.11
CA SER A 84 -5.54 -9.09 -14.00
C SER A 84 -4.72 -8.05 -14.77
N LEU A 85 -3.67 -7.47 -14.16
CA LEU A 85 -2.74 -6.57 -14.83
C LEU A 85 -1.97 -7.30 -15.94
N ARG A 86 -1.45 -8.50 -15.68
CA ARG A 86 -0.76 -9.30 -16.71
C ARG A 86 -1.72 -9.68 -17.84
N TYR A 87 -2.94 -10.10 -17.52
CA TYR A 87 -3.96 -10.41 -18.51
C TYR A 87 -4.29 -9.20 -19.38
N TRP A 88 -4.43 -8.01 -18.77
CA TRP A 88 -4.67 -6.75 -19.48
C TRP A 88 -3.51 -6.38 -20.42
N ILE A 89 -2.26 -6.54 -19.98
CA ILE A 89 -1.08 -6.28 -20.82
C ILE A 89 -1.04 -7.20 -22.05
N LEU A 90 -1.43 -8.47 -21.89
CA LEU A 90 -1.37 -9.46 -22.98
C LEU A 90 -2.54 -9.35 -23.96
N THR A 91 -3.74 -8.98 -23.49
CA THR A 91 -4.97 -9.02 -24.30
C THR A 91 -5.51 -7.65 -24.67
N GLY A 92 -5.10 -6.59 -23.97
CA GLY A 92 -5.72 -5.27 -24.05
C GLY A 92 -7.07 -5.17 -23.32
N VAL A 93 -7.60 -6.25 -22.75
CA VAL A 93 -8.91 -6.29 -22.09
C VAL A 93 -8.77 -6.14 -20.58
N LEU A 94 -9.47 -5.17 -20.00
CA LEU A 94 -9.50 -4.95 -18.56
C LEU A 94 -10.59 -5.83 -17.93
N ASN A 95 -10.23 -6.62 -16.93
CA ASN A 95 -11.09 -7.58 -16.25
C ASN A 95 -12.34 -6.92 -15.60
N HIS A 96 -13.53 -7.45 -15.89
CA HIS A 96 -14.81 -6.97 -15.34
C HIS A 96 -15.18 -7.54 -13.95
N ILE A 97 -14.47 -8.55 -13.46
CA ILE A 97 -14.73 -9.18 -12.15
C ILE A 97 -14.20 -8.32 -10.99
N HIS A 98 -12.96 -7.84 -11.12
CA HIS A 98 -12.31 -6.95 -10.16
C HIS A 98 -11.55 -5.81 -10.84
N PRO A 99 -12.24 -4.89 -11.53
CA PRO A 99 -11.59 -3.82 -12.29
C PRO A 99 -10.89 -2.80 -11.38
N ALA A 100 -11.46 -2.49 -10.22
CA ALA A 100 -10.87 -1.54 -9.27
C ALA A 100 -9.55 -2.05 -8.69
N SER A 101 -9.36 -3.37 -8.57
CA SER A 101 -8.09 -3.97 -8.13
C SER A 101 -6.91 -3.55 -9.01
N VAL A 102 -7.08 -3.57 -10.34
CA VAL A 102 -6.04 -3.22 -11.32
C VAL A 102 -5.78 -1.72 -11.30
N VAL A 103 -6.85 -0.91 -11.27
CA VAL A 103 -6.75 0.55 -11.18
C VAL A 103 -5.95 0.96 -9.94
N LEU A 104 -6.32 0.42 -8.77
CA LEU A 104 -5.63 0.70 -7.51
C LEU A 104 -4.17 0.23 -7.55
N LEU A 105 -3.90 -0.97 -8.09
CA LEU A 105 -2.53 -1.44 -8.27
C LEU A 105 -1.73 -0.47 -9.14
N VAL A 106 -2.23 -0.06 -10.30
CA VAL A 106 -1.55 0.89 -11.21
C VAL A 106 -1.26 2.22 -10.50
N ILE A 107 -2.23 2.78 -9.77
CA ILE A 107 -2.03 4.00 -8.97
C ILE A 107 -0.90 3.79 -7.95
N ILE A 108 -0.90 2.66 -7.24
CA ILE A 108 0.12 2.38 -6.24
C ILE A 108 1.50 2.18 -6.88
N LEU A 109 1.61 1.46 -8.00
CA LEU A 109 2.86 1.31 -8.75
C LEU A 109 3.37 2.67 -9.26
N ALA A 110 2.46 3.54 -9.73
CA ALA A 110 2.81 4.90 -10.13
C ALA A 110 3.39 5.71 -8.96
N THR A 111 2.89 5.54 -7.72
CA THR A 111 3.57 6.15 -6.56
C THR A 111 5.01 5.64 -6.43
N GLY A 112 5.23 4.33 -6.59
CA GLY A 112 6.56 3.70 -6.58
C GLY A 112 7.54 4.36 -7.54
N VAL A 113 7.07 4.59 -8.78
CA VAL A 113 7.87 5.13 -9.88
C VAL A 113 8.07 6.65 -9.75
N PHE A 114 7.05 7.43 -9.38
CA PHE A 114 7.16 8.90 -9.40
C PHE A 114 7.44 9.54 -8.04
N LEU A 115 7.06 8.86 -6.95
CA LEU A 115 7.00 9.39 -5.59
C LEU A 115 7.71 8.47 -4.58
N LYS A 116 8.67 7.63 -5.00
CA LYS A 116 9.32 6.60 -4.15
C LYS A 116 8.28 5.64 -3.54
N LYS A 117 8.54 5.04 -2.37
CA LYS A 117 7.51 4.27 -1.65
C LYS A 117 6.50 5.18 -0.91
N GLY A 118 5.99 6.21 -1.59
CA GLY A 118 5.07 7.21 -1.02
C GLY A 118 3.81 6.58 -0.46
N PHE A 119 3.22 5.61 -1.16
CA PHE A 119 2.08 4.85 -0.68
C PHE A 119 2.32 4.26 0.72
N CYS A 120 3.45 3.58 0.94
CA CYS A 120 3.79 2.98 2.24
C CYS A 120 3.97 4.03 3.35
N GLY A 121 4.46 5.22 3.01
CA GLY A 121 4.71 6.30 3.97
C GLY A 121 3.47 7.09 4.35
N TRP A 122 2.49 7.22 3.47
CA TRP A 122 1.41 8.21 3.55
C TRP A 122 -0.02 7.65 3.48
N VAL A 123 -0.23 6.54 2.76
CA VAL A 123 -1.57 6.03 2.44
C VAL A 123 -1.84 4.69 3.12
N CYS A 124 -0.85 3.79 3.13
CA CYS A 124 -1.02 2.42 3.58
C CYS A 124 -1.37 2.34 5.08
N PRO A 125 -2.49 1.69 5.47
CA PRO A 125 -2.89 1.56 6.88
C PRO A 125 -1.89 0.73 7.69
N PHE A 126 -1.25 -0.28 7.08
CA PHE A 126 -0.20 -1.06 7.74
C PHE A 126 1.06 -0.24 8.01
N GLY A 127 1.36 0.76 7.17
CA GLY A 127 2.44 1.71 7.41
C GLY A 127 2.16 2.60 8.61
N LEU A 128 0.92 3.10 8.73
CA LEU A 128 0.45 3.83 9.91
C LEU A 128 0.52 2.97 11.18
N LEU A 129 -0.02 1.74 11.12
CA LEU A 129 0.04 0.80 12.24
C LEU A 129 1.48 0.53 12.68
N SER A 130 2.37 0.25 11.73
CA SER A 130 3.79 0.00 12.00
C SER A 130 4.50 1.21 12.64
N ASP A 131 4.17 2.43 12.21
CA ASP A 131 4.65 3.67 12.84
C ASP A 131 4.21 3.79 14.30
N TYR A 132 2.99 3.37 14.64
CA TYR A 132 2.47 3.40 16.00
C TYR A 132 3.04 2.29 16.87
N LEU A 133 3.17 1.07 16.34
CA LEU A 133 3.86 -0.04 17.02
C LEU A 133 5.32 0.33 17.32
N ALA A 134 6.01 0.98 16.39
CA ALA A 134 7.38 1.47 16.61
C ALA A 134 7.46 2.55 17.70
N LYS A 135 6.45 3.43 17.82
CA LYS A 135 6.38 4.40 18.93
C LYS A 135 6.09 3.71 20.26
N LEU A 136 5.19 2.73 20.25
CA LEU A 136 4.86 1.95 21.43
C LEU A 136 6.07 1.16 21.93
N HIS A 137 6.84 0.55 21.03
CA HIS A 137 8.14 -0.07 21.33
C HIS A 137 9.07 0.88 22.09
N ILE A 138 9.26 2.11 21.57
CA ILE A 138 10.14 3.09 22.21
C ILE A 138 9.64 3.48 23.60
N ARG A 139 8.31 3.56 23.78
CA ARG A 139 7.69 3.88 25.07
C ARG A 139 7.80 2.74 26.09
N LEU A 140 7.84 1.49 25.64
CA LEU A 140 7.90 0.31 26.52
C LEU A 140 9.34 -0.11 26.86
N PHE A 141 10.27 0.06 25.92
CA PHE A 141 11.66 -0.45 26.06
C PHE A 141 12.71 0.66 26.16
N ASP A 142 12.30 1.94 26.17
CA ASP A 142 13.13 3.16 26.24
C ASP A 142 14.29 3.26 25.24
N ARG A 143 14.36 2.34 24.28
CA ARG A 143 15.43 2.23 23.28
C ARG A 143 14.84 1.70 21.98
N ARG A 144 15.33 2.22 20.86
CA ARG A 144 15.04 1.63 19.54
C ARG A 144 15.87 0.38 19.37
N PHE A 145 15.23 -0.79 19.42
CA PHE A 145 15.88 -2.06 19.11
C PHE A 145 16.33 -2.03 17.65
N LYS A 146 17.57 -2.43 17.41
CA LYS A 146 18.17 -2.53 16.06
C LYS A 146 18.75 -3.92 15.92
N LEU A 147 18.29 -4.66 14.92
CA LEU A 147 18.92 -5.93 14.59
C LEU A 147 20.36 -5.70 14.13
N PRO A 148 21.30 -6.59 14.50
CA PRO A 148 22.64 -6.59 13.95
C PRO A 148 22.57 -6.78 12.43
N LYS A 149 23.47 -6.11 11.69
CA LYS A 149 23.45 -6.12 10.21
C LYS A 149 23.46 -7.53 9.63
N LEU A 150 24.21 -8.46 10.24
CA LEU A 150 24.32 -9.86 9.82
C LEU A 150 22.97 -10.58 9.76
N LEU A 151 22.03 -10.23 10.65
CA LEU A 151 20.68 -10.79 10.65
C LEU A 151 19.70 -9.94 9.84
N ASP A 152 19.88 -8.62 9.85
CA ASP A 152 18.99 -7.68 9.18
C ASP A 152 19.04 -7.77 7.64
N TYR A 153 20.19 -8.05 7.03
CA TYR A 153 20.30 -8.24 5.58
C TYR A 153 19.54 -9.47 5.06
N PRO A 154 19.75 -10.70 5.59
CA PRO A 154 19.03 -11.87 5.11
C PRO A 154 17.53 -11.81 5.42
N LEU A 155 17.10 -11.28 6.57
CA LEU A 155 15.67 -11.11 6.82
C LEU A 155 15.02 -10.13 5.83
N ARG A 156 15.75 -9.10 5.38
CA ARG A 156 15.23 -8.16 4.37
C ARG A 156 15.07 -8.78 2.99
N SER A 157 15.82 -9.83 2.65
CA SER A 157 15.64 -10.52 1.36
C SER A 157 14.36 -11.36 1.33
N LEU A 158 13.79 -11.73 2.48
CA LEU A 158 12.59 -12.57 2.55
C LEU A 158 11.38 -11.96 1.82
N LYS A 159 11.12 -10.65 1.97
CA LYS A 159 10.06 -9.97 1.21
C LYS A 159 10.30 -9.98 -0.30
N TYR A 160 11.56 -9.98 -0.73
CA TYR A 160 11.94 -10.06 -2.15
C TYR A 160 11.81 -11.48 -2.67
N LEU A 161 12.09 -12.50 -1.85
CA LEU A 161 11.81 -13.89 -2.17
C LEU A 161 10.31 -14.15 -2.31
N LEU A 162 9.50 -13.60 -1.40
CA LEU A 162 8.03 -13.68 -1.49
C LEU A 162 7.51 -12.95 -2.74
N LEU A 163 8.03 -11.76 -3.04
CA LEU A 163 7.71 -11.05 -4.28
C LEU A 163 8.10 -11.88 -5.52
N PHE A 164 9.32 -12.44 -5.53
CA PHE A 164 9.80 -13.29 -6.61
C PHE A 164 8.89 -14.50 -6.82
N PHE A 165 8.44 -15.16 -5.73
CA PHE A 165 7.48 -16.26 -5.82
C PHE A 165 6.19 -15.85 -6.56
N PHE A 166 5.56 -14.74 -6.17
CA PHE A 166 4.33 -14.27 -6.84
C PHE A 166 4.58 -13.85 -8.30
N VAL A 167 5.67 -13.13 -8.56
CA VAL A 167 6.02 -12.72 -9.93
C VAL A 167 6.32 -13.95 -10.79
N TYR A 168 7.07 -14.92 -10.28
CA TYR A 168 7.40 -16.15 -11.00
C TYR A 168 6.14 -16.99 -11.29
N ALA A 169 5.29 -17.19 -10.29
CA ALA A 169 4.03 -17.91 -10.47
C ALA A 169 3.14 -17.23 -11.53
N VAL A 170 2.97 -15.91 -11.43
CA VAL A 170 2.07 -15.17 -12.34
C VAL A 170 2.68 -14.99 -13.72
N PHE A 171 3.99 -14.70 -13.87
CA PHE A 171 4.58 -14.34 -15.17
C PHE A 171 5.21 -15.51 -15.92
N VAL A 172 5.66 -16.56 -15.21
CA VAL A 172 6.36 -17.70 -15.82
C VAL A 172 5.48 -18.94 -15.88
N GLN A 173 4.77 -19.28 -14.79
CA GLN A 173 4.01 -20.54 -14.74
C GLN A 173 2.64 -20.47 -15.41
N MET A 174 1.89 -19.36 -15.25
CA MET A 174 0.56 -19.23 -15.84
C MET A 174 0.65 -18.90 -17.33
N ASN A 175 -0.09 -19.60 -18.18
CA ASN A 175 -0.31 -19.19 -19.57
C ASN A 175 -1.56 -18.28 -19.67
N LEU A 176 -1.91 -17.81 -20.88
CA LEU A 176 -3.07 -16.93 -21.08
C LEU A 176 -4.40 -17.59 -20.68
N PHE A 177 -4.55 -18.89 -20.93
CA PHE A 177 -5.73 -19.65 -20.57
C PHE A 177 -5.87 -19.75 -19.04
N ASP A 178 -4.77 -20.00 -18.32
CA ASP A 178 -4.77 -20.09 -16.86
C ASP A 178 -5.10 -18.74 -16.20
N LEU A 179 -4.59 -17.64 -16.77
CA LEU A 179 -4.95 -16.28 -16.32
C LEU A 179 -6.45 -16.05 -16.44
N HIS A 180 -7.03 -16.37 -17.61
CA HIS A 180 -8.46 -16.24 -17.85
C HIS A 180 -9.27 -17.14 -16.90
N ALA A 181 -8.90 -18.42 -16.79
CA ALA A 181 -9.57 -19.38 -15.92
C ALA A 181 -9.56 -18.95 -14.45
N PHE A 182 -8.44 -18.41 -13.95
CA PHE A 182 -8.38 -17.88 -12.59
C PHE A 182 -9.29 -16.67 -12.41
N ILE A 183 -9.23 -15.70 -13.34
CA ILE A 183 -9.99 -14.45 -13.26
C ILE A 183 -11.49 -14.71 -13.13
N TYR A 184 -12.02 -15.62 -13.94
CA TYR A 184 -13.45 -15.94 -13.98
C TYR A 184 -13.84 -17.10 -13.05
N SER A 185 -12.89 -17.64 -12.28
CA SER A 185 -13.16 -18.71 -11.32
C SER A 185 -14.11 -18.25 -10.21
N PRO A 186 -14.92 -19.17 -9.63
CA PRO A 186 -15.76 -18.88 -8.48
C PRO A 186 -14.96 -18.32 -7.31
N TYR A 187 -13.74 -18.84 -7.12
CA TYR A 187 -12.85 -18.34 -6.08
C TYR A 187 -12.58 -16.85 -6.23
N ASN A 188 -12.17 -16.42 -7.43
CA ASN A 188 -11.79 -15.03 -7.65
C ASN A 188 -13.01 -14.12 -7.54
N ARG A 189 -14.18 -14.52 -8.05
CA ARG A 189 -15.43 -13.73 -7.97
C ARG A 189 -15.83 -13.31 -6.55
N VAL A 190 -15.52 -14.13 -5.55
CA VAL A 190 -15.80 -13.87 -4.12
C VAL A 190 -14.53 -13.73 -3.26
N ALA A 191 -13.39 -13.42 -3.88
CA ALA A 191 -12.11 -13.34 -3.17
C ALA A 191 -12.11 -12.25 -2.08
N ASP A 192 -12.82 -11.14 -2.31
CA ASP A 192 -13.06 -10.07 -1.34
C ASP A 192 -13.91 -10.52 -0.15
N ILE A 193 -15.00 -11.25 -0.38
CA ILE A 193 -15.86 -11.80 0.68
C ILE A 193 -15.07 -12.81 1.52
N LYS A 194 -14.30 -13.68 0.86
CA LYS A 194 -13.40 -14.62 1.55
C LYS A 194 -12.34 -13.93 2.37
N MET A 195 -11.78 -12.83 1.86
CA MET A 195 -10.82 -12.03 2.60
C MET A 195 -11.47 -11.41 3.85
N LEU A 196 -12.71 -10.93 3.76
CA LEU A 196 -13.45 -10.46 4.94
C LEU A 196 -13.66 -11.61 5.95
N LYS A 197 -14.15 -12.77 5.48
CA LYS A 197 -14.38 -13.95 6.32
C LYS A 197 -13.12 -14.49 6.97
N PHE A 198 -11.96 -14.37 6.32
CA PHE A 198 -10.67 -14.71 6.93
C PHE A 198 -10.41 -13.94 8.23
N PHE A 199 -10.91 -12.71 8.35
CA PHE A 199 -10.78 -11.89 9.56
C PHE A 199 -11.99 -11.99 10.51
N THR A 200 -13.22 -12.16 10.01
CA THR A 200 -14.43 -12.26 10.86
C THR A 200 -14.65 -13.66 11.42
N GLU A 201 -14.30 -14.70 10.66
CA GLU A 201 -14.40 -16.13 11.01
C GLU A 201 -13.00 -16.72 11.20
N MET A 202 -12.18 -16.02 12.00
CA MET A 202 -10.76 -16.31 12.12
C MET A 202 -10.51 -17.68 12.77
N SER A 203 -9.77 -18.55 12.07
CA SER A 203 -9.31 -19.83 12.63
C SER A 203 -8.26 -19.63 13.74
N SER A 204 -8.10 -20.63 14.61
CA SER A 204 -7.07 -20.61 15.66
C SER A 204 -5.66 -20.42 15.09
N THR A 205 -5.36 -21.01 13.93
CA THR A 205 -4.06 -20.86 13.27
C THR A 205 -3.84 -19.42 12.80
N THR A 206 -4.83 -18.81 12.15
CA THR A 206 -4.76 -17.41 11.72
C THR A 206 -4.58 -16.47 12.92
N PHE A 207 -5.33 -16.70 14.01
CA PHE A 207 -5.21 -15.91 15.23
C PHE A 207 -3.78 -15.90 15.79
N TRP A 208 -3.18 -17.09 15.99
CA TRP A 208 -1.82 -17.20 16.52
C TRP A 208 -0.76 -16.61 15.59
N VAL A 209 -0.92 -16.78 14.27
CA VAL A 209 -0.02 -16.17 13.28
C VAL A 209 -0.09 -14.64 13.35
N LEU A 210 -1.29 -14.06 13.39
CA LEU A 210 -1.46 -12.61 13.48
C LEU A 210 -0.93 -12.05 14.80
N MET A 211 -1.21 -12.72 15.93
CA MET A 211 -0.65 -12.32 17.23
C MET A 211 0.87 -12.36 17.24
N THR A 212 1.47 -13.39 16.65
CA THR A 212 2.92 -13.49 16.51
C THR A 212 3.48 -12.36 15.66
N LEU A 213 2.85 -12.03 14.52
CA LEU A 213 3.27 -10.93 13.66
C LEU A 213 3.17 -9.56 14.35
N VAL A 214 2.11 -9.33 15.12
CA VAL A 214 1.94 -8.11 15.93
C VAL A 214 2.99 -8.05 17.03
N GLY A 215 3.21 -9.14 17.76
CA GLY A 215 4.25 -9.25 18.79
C GLY A 215 5.65 -8.98 18.24
N LEU A 216 6.01 -9.59 17.11
CA LEU A 216 7.28 -9.32 16.43
C LEU A 216 7.39 -7.88 15.94
N SER A 217 6.30 -7.29 15.45
CA SER A 217 6.28 -5.88 15.02
C SER A 217 6.35 -4.89 16.18
N LEU A 218 5.99 -5.33 17.39
CA LEU A 218 6.21 -4.58 18.62
C LEU A 218 7.65 -4.68 19.10
N LEU A 219 8.25 -5.87 19.09
CA LEU A 219 9.65 -6.08 19.52
C LEU A 219 10.67 -5.52 18.54
N ILE A 220 10.37 -5.60 17.24
CA ILE A 220 11.22 -5.16 16.14
C ILE A 220 10.44 -4.11 15.35
N PRO A 221 10.79 -2.82 15.49
CA PRO A 221 10.10 -1.74 14.79
C PRO A 221 9.99 -1.97 13.29
N HIS A 222 8.78 -1.87 12.75
CA HIS A 222 8.46 -2.05 11.34
C HIS A 222 8.72 -3.47 10.78
N PHE A 223 8.74 -4.51 11.63
CA PHE A 223 9.03 -5.90 11.23
C PHE A 223 8.32 -6.34 9.94
N TRP A 224 6.98 -6.24 9.90
CA TRP A 224 6.20 -6.63 8.72
C TRP A 224 6.62 -5.89 7.44
N CYS A 225 6.63 -4.55 7.48
CA CYS A 225 6.95 -3.72 6.32
C CYS A 225 8.40 -3.90 5.85
N ARG A 226 9.32 -4.23 6.76
CA ARG A 226 10.74 -4.36 6.48
C ARG A 226 11.11 -5.74 5.93
N TYR A 227 10.49 -6.81 6.43
CA TYR A 227 10.93 -8.19 6.17
C TYR A 227 9.93 -9.07 5.44
N LEU A 228 8.61 -8.83 5.55
CA LEU A 228 7.60 -9.76 5.03
C LEU A 228 6.69 -9.16 3.95
N CYS A 229 6.52 -7.85 3.88
CA CYS A 229 5.56 -7.23 2.97
C CYS A 229 6.02 -7.27 1.50
N PRO A 230 5.38 -8.07 0.61
CA PRO A 230 5.78 -8.17 -0.80
C PRO A 230 5.45 -6.88 -1.57
N TYR A 231 4.39 -6.17 -1.17
CA TYR A 231 4.06 -4.86 -1.73
C TYR A 231 5.14 -3.81 -1.42
N GLY A 232 5.71 -3.88 -0.22
CA GLY A 232 6.84 -3.06 0.18
C GLY A 232 8.11 -3.39 -0.62
N ALA A 233 8.33 -4.65 -0.99
CA ALA A 233 9.41 -5.05 -1.89
C ALA A 233 9.18 -4.52 -3.32
N LEU A 234 7.96 -4.68 -3.85
CA LEU A 234 7.58 -4.26 -5.20
C LEU A 234 7.79 -2.76 -5.40
N LEU A 235 7.23 -1.96 -4.49
CA LEU A 235 7.44 -0.50 -4.54
C LEU A 235 8.89 -0.11 -4.29
N GLY A 236 9.69 -0.95 -3.63
CA GLY A 236 11.11 -0.70 -3.43
C GLY A 236 11.94 -0.87 -4.66
N ALA A 237 11.71 -1.98 -5.37
CA ALA A 237 12.27 -2.21 -6.68
C ALA A 237 11.91 -1.05 -7.64
N LEU A 238 10.63 -0.65 -7.68
CA LEU A 238 10.20 0.49 -8.51
C LEU A 238 10.75 1.84 -8.04
N SER A 239 10.92 2.03 -6.74
CA SER A 239 11.49 3.28 -6.21
C SER A 239 12.95 3.50 -6.61
N TRP A 240 13.63 2.47 -7.13
CA TRP A 240 15.01 2.57 -7.59
C TRP A 240 15.13 3.53 -8.79
N ILE A 241 14.21 3.39 -9.76
CA ILE A 241 14.11 4.25 -10.95
C ILE A 241 13.44 5.60 -10.66
N SER A 242 12.86 5.78 -9.47
CA SER A 242 12.16 7.02 -9.13
C SER A 242 13.09 8.24 -9.22
N PRO A 243 12.73 9.27 -10.02
CA PRO A 243 13.54 10.46 -10.20
C PRO A 243 13.61 11.28 -8.90
N LEU A 244 12.51 11.32 -8.16
CA LEU A 244 12.39 12.10 -6.93
C LEU A 244 13.14 11.43 -5.77
N LYS A 245 14.16 12.09 -5.22
CA LYS A 245 15.02 11.59 -4.13
C LYS A 245 15.28 12.68 -3.09
N ILE A 246 15.62 12.27 -1.86
CA ILE A 246 16.08 13.20 -0.83
C ILE A 246 17.56 13.48 -1.08
N HIS A 247 17.91 14.74 -1.24
CA HIS A 247 19.28 15.22 -1.43
C HIS A 247 19.79 15.88 -0.15
N ARG A 248 21.06 15.64 0.17
CA ARG A 248 21.82 16.34 1.21
C ARG A 248 22.77 17.33 0.54
N ASN A 249 22.77 18.57 1.01
CA ASN A 249 23.81 19.54 0.69
C ASN A 249 24.97 19.39 1.69
N PRO A 250 26.14 18.86 1.28
CA PRO A 250 27.26 18.70 2.20
C PRO A 250 27.87 20.04 2.64
N GLU A 251 27.73 21.11 1.84
CA GLU A 251 28.31 22.42 2.16
C GLU A 251 27.64 23.06 3.39
N THR A 252 26.32 22.91 3.52
CA THR A 252 25.57 23.45 4.67
C THR A 252 25.44 22.44 5.82
N CYS A 253 25.85 21.18 5.62
CA CYS A 253 25.62 20.14 6.62
C CYS A 253 26.65 20.21 7.76
N ILE A 254 26.16 20.22 8.99
CA ILE A 254 26.99 20.21 10.22
C ILE A 254 27.24 18.80 10.79
N ASP A 255 26.89 17.74 10.06
CA ASP A 255 27.10 16.34 10.45
C ASP A 255 26.59 15.94 11.86
N CYS A 256 25.52 16.58 12.33
CA CYS A 256 24.89 16.31 13.63
C CYS A 256 24.19 14.94 13.76
N LYS A 257 24.05 14.18 12.65
CA LYS A 257 23.42 12.84 12.57
C LYS A 257 21.93 12.76 12.98
N LEU A 258 21.26 13.88 13.25
CA LEU A 258 19.84 13.92 13.63
C LEU A 258 18.93 13.29 12.56
N CYS A 259 19.21 13.54 11.28
CA CYS A 259 18.48 12.94 10.15
C CYS A 259 18.52 11.39 10.16
N THR A 260 19.67 10.80 10.50
CA THR A 260 19.85 9.34 10.63
C THR A 260 19.15 8.79 11.87
N LYS A 261 19.15 9.55 12.98
CA LYS A 261 18.41 9.16 14.20
C LYS A 261 16.89 9.23 13.99
N ALA A 262 16.42 10.14 13.14
CA ALA A 262 15.01 10.31 12.82
C ALA A 262 14.49 9.28 11.79
N CYS A 263 15.34 8.76 10.90
CA CYS A 263 14.90 7.83 9.85
C CYS A 263 14.34 6.51 10.41
N PRO A 264 13.05 6.17 10.15
CA PRO A 264 12.44 4.93 10.63
C PRO A 264 13.06 3.67 9.99
N ALA A 265 13.59 3.80 8.76
CA ALA A 265 14.26 2.72 8.05
C ALA A 265 15.75 2.56 8.43
N HIS A 266 16.25 3.33 9.40
CA HIS A 266 17.65 3.32 9.83
C HIS A 266 18.69 3.60 8.73
N ILE A 267 18.31 4.39 7.72
CA ILE A 267 19.21 4.81 6.65
C ILE A 267 20.25 5.80 7.21
N GLN A 268 21.52 5.64 6.83
CA GLN A 268 22.61 6.54 7.20
C GLN A 268 22.57 7.85 6.39
N VAL A 269 21.45 8.59 6.44
CA VAL A 269 21.21 9.84 5.69
C VAL A 269 22.36 10.85 5.78
N HIS A 270 23.05 10.97 6.92
CA HIS A 270 24.18 11.90 7.07
C HIS A 270 25.40 11.57 6.20
N LYS A 271 25.54 10.32 5.71
CA LYS A 271 26.64 9.90 4.84
C LYS A 271 26.29 9.96 3.35
N GLU A 272 25.00 10.01 3.04
CA GLU A 272 24.50 9.96 1.67
C GLU A 272 24.35 11.37 1.10
N ASN A 273 24.94 11.64 -0.07
CA ASN A 273 24.65 12.87 -0.83
C ASN A 273 23.24 12.82 -1.43
N VAL A 274 22.80 11.63 -1.82
CA VAL A 274 21.45 11.34 -2.32
C VAL A 274 20.98 10.08 -1.62
N VAL A 275 19.83 10.14 -0.96
CA VAL A 275 19.26 8.97 -0.26
C VAL A 275 18.77 7.96 -1.30
N PHE A 276 19.66 7.02 -1.63
CA PHE A 276 19.43 5.97 -2.59
C PHE A 276 19.26 4.63 -1.88
N SER A 277 18.07 4.43 -1.35
CA SER A 277 17.70 3.19 -0.68
C SER A 277 16.28 2.81 -1.08
N ASP A 278 16.11 1.52 -1.35
CA ASP A 278 14.82 0.87 -1.50
C ASP A 278 13.97 1.03 -0.24
N GLU A 279 14.54 1.11 0.96
CA GLU A 279 13.77 1.28 2.20
C GLU A 279 13.24 2.70 2.45
N CYS A 280 13.61 3.68 1.63
CA CYS A 280 13.13 5.06 1.78
C CYS A 280 11.65 5.18 1.39
N ASN A 281 10.79 5.45 2.38
CA ASN A 281 9.35 5.66 2.20
C ASN A 281 8.92 7.11 2.03
N ALA A 282 9.87 8.01 1.74
CA ALA A 282 9.61 9.44 1.55
C ALA A 282 8.70 10.04 2.64
N CYS A 283 8.91 9.66 3.91
CA CYS A 283 8.13 10.15 5.05
C CYS A 283 8.56 11.54 5.57
N PHE A 284 9.66 12.09 5.03
CA PHE A 284 10.23 13.41 5.37
C PHE A 284 10.69 13.61 6.83
N GLN A 285 10.67 12.58 7.68
CA GLN A 285 11.16 12.72 9.08
C GLN A 285 12.61 13.20 9.17
N CYS A 286 13.46 12.82 8.21
CA CYS A 286 14.84 13.30 8.15
C CYS A 286 14.96 14.76 7.73
N VAL A 287 14.03 15.27 6.93
CA VAL A 287 13.96 16.68 6.51
C VAL A 287 13.51 17.53 7.70
N ASP A 288 12.40 17.14 8.35
CA ASP A 288 11.86 17.82 9.54
C ASP A 288 12.84 17.85 10.72
N ALA A 289 13.68 16.82 10.88
CA ALA A 289 14.66 16.74 11.95
C ALA A 289 15.95 17.52 11.69
N CYS A 290 16.13 18.08 10.49
CA CYS A 290 17.34 18.82 10.14
C CYS A 290 17.31 20.23 10.74
N PRO A 291 18.28 20.62 11.59
CA PRO A 291 18.28 21.93 12.23
C PRO A 291 18.79 23.06 11.31
N VAL A 292 19.38 22.72 10.17
CA VAL A 292 19.96 23.67 9.22
C VAL A 292 19.06 23.79 8.00
N LYS A 293 18.73 25.03 7.64
CA LYS A 293 17.87 25.34 6.49
C LYS A 293 18.48 24.83 5.18
N ASP A 294 17.62 24.42 4.25
CA ASP A 294 17.99 24.00 2.88
C ASP A 294 19.07 22.88 2.78
N THR A 295 19.33 22.17 3.87
CA THR A 295 20.36 21.12 3.91
C THR A 295 19.85 19.78 3.41
N LEU A 296 18.60 19.43 3.74
CA LEU A 296 17.92 18.23 3.26
C LEU A 296 16.64 18.62 2.54
N TYR A 297 16.48 18.20 1.30
CA TYR A 297 15.30 18.52 0.48
C TYR A 297 15.00 17.41 -0.50
N MET A 298 13.74 17.33 -0.95
CA MET A 298 13.32 16.40 -1.99
C MET A 298 13.46 17.08 -3.37
N SER A 299 14.10 16.41 -4.33
CA SER A 299 14.32 16.94 -5.67
C SER A 299 14.43 15.82 -6.70
N VAL A 300 14.15 16.14 -7.97
CA VAL A 300 14.42 15.24 -9.11
C VAL A 300 15.91 15.21 -9.45
N THR A 301 16.58 16.35 -9.32
CA THR A 301 18.03 16.47 -9.55
C THR A 301 18.65 17.41 -8.52
N ARG A 302 19.94 17.24 -8.21
CA ARG A 302 20.66 17.97 -7.14
C ARG A 302 20.46 19.49 -7.16
N LYS A 303 20.27 20.13 -8.33
CA LYS A 303 20.11 21.58 -8.46
C LYS A 303 18.81 22.06 -9.11
N ARG A 304 17.96 21.15 -9.63
CA ARG A 304 16.79 21.51 -10.45
C ARG A 304 15.53 20.82 -9.92
N PHE A 305 14.43 21.59 -9.81
CA PHE A 305 13.10 21.15 -9.37
C PHE A 305 13.01 20.64 -7.92
N ARG A 306 13.28 21.51 -6.94
CA ARG A 306 13.01 21.22 -5.53
C ARG A 306 11.50 21.12 -5.29
N LEU A 307 11.05 19.97 -4.80
CA LEU A 307 9.65 19.74 -4.48
C LEU A 307 9.39 20.08 -3.01
N LYS A 308 8.49 21.03 -2.77
CA LYS A 308 8.05 21.35 -1.41
C LYS A 308 7.32 20.14 -0.79
N PRO A 309 7.52 19.81 0.50
CA PRO A 309 6.84 18.68 1.14
C PRO A 309 5.31 18.73 1.04
N MET A 310 4.71 19.93 1.07
CA MET A 310 3.27 20.10 0.83
C MET A 310 2.84 19.73 -0.58
N ALA A 311 3.62 20.10 -1.60
CA ALA A 311 3.34 19.72 -2.98
C ALA A 311 3.41 18.20 -3.15
N TYR A 312 4.36 17.53 -2.49
CA TYR A 312 4.41 16.07 -2.47
C TYR A 312 3.12 15.44 -1.93
N ALA A 313 2.59 15.95 -0.81
CA ALA A 313 1.34 15.46 -0.24
C ALA A 313 0.15 15.65 -1.19
N TRP A 314 0.04 16.83 -1.82
CA TRP A 314 -1.01 17.13 -2.80
C TRP A 314 -0.92 16.25 -4.05
N ILE A 315 0.26 16.05 -4.61
CA ILE A 315 0.46 15.19 -5.78
C ILE A 315 0.07 13.75 -5.43
N LEU A 316 0.46 13.26 -4.25
CA LEU A 316 0.14 11.91 -3.80
C LEU A 316 -1.37 11.71 -3.61
N VAL A 317 -2.04 12.60 -2.88
CA VAL A 317 -3.50 12.52 -2.70
C VAL A 317 -4.22 12.71 -4.03
N GLY A 318 -3.78 13.69 -4.84
CA GLY A 318 -4.31 13.97 -6.16
C GLY A 318 -4.21 12.77 -7.10
N LEU A 319 -3.13 11.99 -7.05
CA LEU A 319 -2.99 10.76 -7.85
C LEU A 319 -4.07 9.72 -7.50
N PHE A 320 -4.38 9.52 -6.21
CA PHE A 320 -5.44 8.62 -5.78
C PHE A 320 -6.82 9.15 -6.17
N VAL A 321 -7.10 10.43 -5.93
CA VAL A 321 -8.39 11.03 -6.26
C VAL A 321 -8.62 11.04 -7.76
N ALA A 322 -7.67 11.56 -8.55
CA ALA A 322 -7.78 11.62 -10.01
C ALA A 322 -7.86 10.22 -10.63
N GLY A 323 -7.01 9.28 -10.20
CA GLY A 323 -7.01 7.92 -10.74
C GLY A 323 -8.33 7.18 -10.49
N THR A 324 -8.90 7.32 -9.29
CA THR A 324 -10.20 6.70 -8.97
C THR A 324 -11.37 7.41 -9.68
N LEU A 325 -11.33 8.74 -9.84
CA LEU A 325 -12.33 9.47 -10.61
C LEU A 325 -12.31 9.10 -12.09
N LEU A 326 -11.13 9.01 -12.71
CA LEU A 326 -10.97 8.59 -14.11
C LEU A 326 -11.47 7.16 -14.33
N ALA A 327 -11.24 6.25 -13.38
CA ALA A 327 -11.77 4.89 -13.44
C ALA A 327 -13.30 4.85 -13.34
N LYS A 328 -13.90 5.70 -12.50
CA LYS A 328 -15.37 5.84 -12.40
C LYS A 328 -15.97 6.37 -13.69
N LEU A 329 -15.36 7.41 -14.27
CA LEU A 329 -15.82 8.02 -15.52
C LEU A 329 -15.67 7.09 -16.73
N SER A 330 -14.64 6.24 -16.73
CA SER A 330 -14.42 5.26 -17.81
C SER A 330 -15.21 3.96 -17.66
N GLY A 331 -15.99 3.79 -16.57
CA GLY A 331 -16.77 2.57 -16.32
C GLY A 331 -15.96 1.39 -15.78
N TYR A 332 -14.65 1.53 -15.59
CA TYR A 332 -13.75 0.49 -15.07
C TYR A 332 -13.53 0.57 -13.55
N TRP A 333 -14.56 0.98 -12.82
CA TRP A 333 -14.53 1.02 -11.35
C TRP A 333 -15.45 0.00 -10.70
N HIS A 334 -16.62 -0.26 -11.29
CA HIS A 334 -17.59 -1.22 -10.75
C HIS A 334 -17.45 -2.56 -11.48
N ASN A 335 -17.60 -3.65 -10.73
CA ASN A 335 -17.63 -4.98 -11.32
C ASN A 335 -19.01 -5.34 -11.90
N TRP A 336 -19.04 -6.38 -12.72
CA TRP A 336 -20.24 -6.77 -13.48
C TRP A 336 -20.96 -7.99 -12.90
N ILE A 337 -20.70 -8.34 -11.63
CA ILE A 337 -21.34 -9.49 -10.98
C ILE A 337 -22.69 -9.04 -10.39
N PRO A 338 -23.82 -9.64 -10.82
CA PRO A 338 -25.13 -9.36 -10.25
C PRO A 338 -25.21 -9.77 -8.77
N VAL A 339 -26.11 -9.12 -8.03
CA VAL A 339 -26.33 -9.42 -6.60
C VAL A 339 -26.83 -10.85 -6.41
N GLU A 340 -27.62 -11.35 -7.35
CA GLU A 340 -28.20 -12.69 -7.39
C GLU A 340 -27.11 -13.76 -7.53
N GLU A 341 -26.10 -13.49 -8.35
CA GLU A 341 -24.91 -14.34 -8.49
C GLU A 341 -24.11 -14.35 -7.18
N TYR A 342 -23.94 -13.19 -6.53
CA TYR A 342 -23.32 -13.13 -5.21
C TYR A 342 -24.08 -13.92 -4.15
N LYS A 343 -25.42 -13.85 -4.12
CA LYS A 343 -26.24 -14.66 -3.21
C LYS A 343 -26.00 -16.15 -3.40
N TYR A 344 -25.95 -16.60 -4.65
CA TYR A 344 -25.62 -17.99 -4.97
C TYR A 344 -24.23 -18.36 -4.43
N HIS A 345 -23.19 -17.58 -4.72
CA HIS A 345 -21.83 -17.89 -4.27
C HIS A 345 -21.66 -17.86 -2.75
N VAL A 346 -22.33 -16.93 -2.06
CA VAL A 346 -22.28 -16.83 -0.59
C VAL A 346 -22.90 -18.07 0.08
N GLN A 347 -23.99 -18.62 -0.48
CA GLN A 347 -24.63 -19.83 0.03
C GLN A 347 -23.77 -21.09 -0.17
N HIS A 348 -22.94 -21.12 -1.20
CA HIS A 348 -22.10 -22.26 -1.57
C HIS A 348 -20.63 -22.06 -1.20
N LEU A 349 -20.30 -21.07 -0.36
CA LEU A 349 -18.91 -20.64 -0.13
C LEU A 349 -17.99 -21.74 0.44
N HIS A 350 -18.59 -22.74 1.10
CA HIS A 350 -17.91 -23.90 1.67
C HIS A 350 -17.86 -25.11 0.73
N ASP A 351 -18.25 -24.95 -0.53
CA ASP A 351 -18.17 -26.02 -1.51
C ASP A 351 -16.72 -26.20 -2.00
N PRO A 352 -16.31 -27.44 -2.37
CA PRO A 352 -14.98 -27.75 -2.86
C PRO A 352 -14.47 -26.84 -3.99
N GLU A 353 -15.35 -26.32 -4.83
CA GLU A 353 -15.02 -25.42 -5.96
C GLU A 353 -14.47 -24.06 -5.53
N TYR A 354 -14.75 -23.64 -4.29
CA TYR A 354 -14.24 -22.42 -3.69
C TYR A 354 -12.92 -22.65 -2.93
N TYR A 355 -12.40 -23.88 -2.87
CA TYR A 355 -11.08 -24.16 -2.29
C TYR A 355 -10.03 -24.38 -3.38
N HIS A 356 -8.96 -23.59 -3.32
CA HIS A 356 -7.75 -23.86 -4.12
C HIS A 356 -6.94 -24.99 -3.47
N ASN A 357 -7.41 -26.23 -3.59
CA ASN A 357 -6.61 -27.38 -3.17
C ASN A 357 -5.54 -27.68 -4.24
N ARG A 358 -4.26 -27.43 -3.90
CA ARG A 358 -3.07 -27.88 -4.64
C ARG A 358 -2.83 -27.26 -6.02
N GLY A 359 -3.28 -26.02 -6.26
CA GLY A 359 -2.93 -25.28 -7.49
C GLY A 359 -3.68 -25.73 -8.75
N ALA A 360 -4.63 -26.65 -8.65
CA ALA A 360 -5.60 -26.90 -9.70
C ALA A 360 -6.76 -25.90 -9.58
N VAL A 361 -7.04 -25.15 -10.65
CA VAL A 361 -8.29 -24.39 -10.77
C VAL A 361 -9.33 -25.39 -11.31
N PRO A 362 -10.38 -25.74 -10.56
CA PRO A 362 -11.43 -26.63 -11.06
C PRO A 362 -12.01 -26.05 -12.36
N ARG A 363 -12.29 -26.91 -13.36
CA ARG A 363 -13.02 -26.48 -14.56
C ARG A 363 -14.39 -25.96 -14.12
N TYR A 364 -14.59 -24.67 -14.30
CA TYR A 364 -15.83 -24.01 -13.92
C TYR A 364 -16.89 -24.25 -14.99
N ASP A 365 -18.05 -24.75 -14.58
CA ASP A 365 -19.19 -24.95 -15.46
C ASP A 365 -20.18 -23.79 -15.27
N GLU A 366 -20.13 -22.81 -16.16
CA GLU A 366 -21.06 -21.68 -16.19
C GLU A 366 -22.52 -22.13 -16.31
N GLN A 367 -22.81 -23.38 -16.74
CA GLN A 367 -24.18 -23.90 -16.81
C GLN A 367 -24.83 -24.09 -15.43
N LYS A 368 -24.02 -24.23 -14.37
CA LYS A 368 -24.52 -24.29 -12.97
C LYS A 368 -25.06 -22.95 -12.46
N LEU A 369 -24.67 -21.84 -13.11
CA LEU A 369 -25.13 -20.48 -12.82
C LEU A 369 -26.43 -20.12 -13.58
N ARG A 370 -27.19 -21.07 -14.12
CA ARG A 370 -28.54 -20.78 -14.65
C ARG A 370 -29.49 -20.41 -13.51
N VAL A 371 -29.28 -19.23 -12.94
CA VAL A 371 -30.34 -18.36 -12.46
C VAL A 371 -31.34 -18.26 -13.63
N PRO A 372 -32.64 -18.53 -13.43
CA PRO A 372 -33.62 -18.35 -14.49
C PRO A 372 -33.46 -16.92 -15.05
N PRO A 373 -33.51 -16.73 -16.38
CA PRO A 373 -33.25 -15.43 -16.99
C PRO A 373 -34.21 -14.39 -16.40
N VAL A 374 -33.67 -13.45 -15.62
CA VAL A 374 -34.35 -12.20 -15.34
C VAL A 374 -34.40 -11.44 -16.65
N GLY A 375 -35.59 -10.91 -16.97
CA GLY A 375 -36.02 -10.51 -18.30
C GLY A 375 -35.00 -9.72 -19.13
N LYS A 376 -35.09 -9.93 -20.45
CA LYS A 376 -34.40 -9.18 -21.49
C LYS A 376 -34.24 -7.70 -21.13
N PRO A 377 -33.10 -7.04 -21.46
CA PRO A 377 -33.05 -5.59 -21.47
C PRO A 377 -34.21 -5.07 -22.33
N MET A 378 -34.98 -4.12 -21.80
CA MET A 378 -36.05 -3.46 -22.54
C MET A 378 -35.45 -2.89 -23.83
N GLU A 379 -35.85 -3.48 -24.97
CA GLU A 379 -35.65 -2.89 -26.28
C GLU A 379 -36.27 -1.49 -26.25
N HIS A 380 -35.47 -0.48 -26.58
CA HIS A 380 -35.99 0.86 -26.83
C HIS A 380 -37.10 0.76 -27.89
N PRO A 381 -38.25 1.42 -27.69
CA PRO A 381 -39.28 1.44 -28.72
C PRO A 381 -38.71 2.13 -29.96
N PRO A 382 -39.03 1.64 -31.18
CA PRO A 382 -38.53 2.25 -32.40
C PRO A 382 -38.96 3.72 -32.45
N GLN A 383 -37.98 4.60 -32.60
CA GLN A 383 -38.25 5.95 -33.05
C GLN A 383 -38.82 5.86 -34.48
N GLN A 384 -39.85 6.66 -34.69
CA GLN A 384 -40.78 6.70 -35.83
C GLN A 384 -40.13 6.65 -37.21
#